data_AF-V9Z2L0-F1
#
_entry.id   AF-V9Z2L0-F1
#
_cell.length_a   1.000
_cell.length_b   1.000
_cell.length_c   1.000
_cell.angle_alpha   90.00
_cell.angle_beta   90.00
_cell.angle_gamma   90.00
#
_symmetry.space_group_name_H-M   'P 1'
#
loop_
_entity.id
_entity.type
_entity.pdbx_description
1 polymer ?
#
loop_
_entity_poly.entity_id
_entity_poly.type
_entity_poly.pdbx_seq_one_letter_code
_entity_poly.pdbx_strand_id
1 'polypeptide(L)'
;MNRSLTRNIFRAARGIPEADAPFTHLVEVEHVFSREALADAPAPWSPGDDFTEVMGGAWLRSNGDGTQTAVVTGVGPKQLPAADGGVWTNEEVWTVTTADADVFAWLDDKPHRVTWALGRADVTIEREPYAGHPHEAVSDYWNRFYLRNWFTPERRTDGRYGLTLACAPNDSWFSGPWPLSDASSRLLASFGGRAHVRTVEVPEASNYRVPHGVSLMQRLSHL
;
A
#
# COMPACT_ATOMS: atom_id res chain seq x y z
N MET A 1 20.87 3.15 19.07
CA MET A 1 19.73 4.11 19.01
C MET A 1 19.30 4.23 17.55
N ASN A 2 18.20 3.56 17.15
CA ASN A 2 17.68 3.57 15.78
C ASN A 2 17.22 4.98 15.41
N ARG A 3 18.05 5.72 14.66
CA ARG A 3 17.68 7.00 14.08
C ARG A 3 16.67 6.69 12.96
N SER A 4 15.40 7.01 13.19
CA SER A 4 14.24 6.78 12.31
C SER A 4 14.57 6.79 10.81
N LEU A 5 14.12 5.76 10.07
CA LEU A 5 14.23 5.63 8.62
C LEU A 5 13.84 6.93 7.93
N THR A 6 12.68 7.46 8.32
CA THR A 6 12.08 8.71 7.84
C THR A 6 13.00 9.90 8.00
N ARG A 7 13.78 10.01 9.08
CA ARG A 7 14.75 11.10 9.24
C ARG A 7 15.92 10.97 8.28
N ASN A 8 16.42 9.76 8.05
CA ASN A 8 17.52 9.52 7.10
C ASN A 8 17.03 9.69 5.65
N ILE A 9 15.83 9.20 5.35
CA ILE A 9 15.11 9.41 4.10
C ILE A 9 14.91 10.93 3.85
N PHE A 10 14.38 11.68 4.81
CA PHE A 10 14.22 13.14 4.68
C PHE A 10 15.56 13.87 4.57
N ARG A 11 16.61 13.39 5.25
CA ARG A 11 17.95 13.97 5.11
C ARG A 11 18.52 13.73 3.71
N ALA A 12 18.31 12.55 3.14
CA ALA A 12 18.67 12.24 1.76
C ALA A 12 17.81 13.06 0.78
N ALA A 13 16.52 13.24 1.07
CA ALA A 13 15.59 14.08 0.32
C ALA A 13 16.07 15.53 0.18
N ARG A 14 16.55 16.11 1.28
CA ARG A 14 17.04 17.50 1.33
C ARG A 14 18.33 17.70 0.53
N GLY A 15 19.02 16.64 0.16
CA GLY A 15 20.15 16.68 -0.76
C GLY A 15 19.75 16.65 -2.23
N ILE A 16 18.45 16.51 -2.54
CA ILE A 16 17.93 16.54 -3.90
C ILE A 16 17.84 18.00 -4.35
N PRO A 17 18.55 18.40 -5.42
CA PRO A 17 18.37 19.73 -6.01
C PRO A 17 16.93 19.89 -6.48
N GLU A 18 16.27 20.99 -6.10
CA GLU A 18 14.99 21.37 -6.70
C GLU A 18 15.25 21.70 -8.17
N ALA A 19 14.78 20.84 -9.07
CA ALA A 19 14.85 21.06 -10.50
C ALA A 19 13.51 20.69 -11.13
N ASP A 20 12.92 21.64 -11.86
CA ASP A 20 11.73 21.46 -12.68
C ASP A 20 11.99 20.64 -13.97
N ALA A 21 13.15 19.98 -14.06
CA ALA A 21 13.53 19.22 -15.24
C ALA A 21 12.72 17.92 -15.34
N PRO A 22 12.26 17.55 -16.55
CA PRO A 22 11.68 16.22 -16.78
C PRO A 22 12.69 15.12 -16.44
N PHE A 23 12.21 13.98 -15.94
CA PHE A 23 13.03 12.80 -15.67
C PHE A 23 12.76 11.73 -16.72
N THR A 24 13.78 10.93 -17.05
CA THR A 24 13.63 9.78 -17.97
C THR A 24 13.75 8.44 -17.26
N HIS A 25 14.32 8.43 -16.04
CA HIS A 25 14.55 7.22 -15.27
C HIS A 25 14.07 7.38 -13.82
N LEU A 26 13.62 6.28 -13.23
CA LEU A 26 13.52 6.13 -11.78
C LEU A 26 14.69 5.29 -11.29
N VAL A 27 15.23 5.66 -10.13
CA VAL A 27 16.02 4.73 -9.34
C VAL A 27 15.13 4.20 -8.24
N GLU A 28 15.05 2.89 -8.19
CA GLU A 28 14.39 2.16 -7.13
C GLU A 28 15.42 1.47 -6.25
N VAL A 29 15.22 1.58 -4.94
CA VAL A 29 15.90 0.79 -3.94
C VAL A 29 14.87 -0.17 -3.37
N GLU A 30 14.99 -1.44 -3.77
CA GLU A 30 14.19 -2.52 -3.23
C GLU A 30 14.85 -3.04 -1.96
N HIS A 31 14.06 -3.12 -0.90
CA HIS A 31 14.47 -3.65 0.38
C HIS A 31 13.74 -4.96 0.62
N VAL A 32 14.46 -6.03 0.93
CA VAL A 32 13.88 -7.32 1.27
C VAL A 32 14.31 -7.71 2.67
N PHE A 33 13.33 -7.88 3.54
CA PHE A 33 13.54 -8.30 4.93
C PHE A 33 13.87 -9.80 4.99
N SER A 34 14.70 -10.20 5.96
CA SER A 34 14.87 -11.63 6.23
C SER A 34 13.57 -12.22 6.79
N ARG A 35 13.42 -13.55 6.74
CA ARG A 35 12.21 -14.20 7.29
C ARG A 35 12.09 -13.97 8.79
N GLU A 36 13.21 -13.86 9.48
CA GLU A 36 13.31 -13.68 10.92
C GLU A 36 12.95 -12.25 11.35
N ALA A 37 13.13 -11.26 10.49
CA ALA A 37 12.96 -9.84 10.82
C ALA A 37 11.51 -9.46 11.15
N LEU A 38 10.56 -10.20 10.58
CA LEU A 38 9.11 -10.01 10.71
C LEU A 38 8.41 -11.34 11.03
N ALA A 39 9.11 -12.23 11.74
CA ALA A 39 8.57 -13.55 12.10
C ALA A 39 7.42 -13.46 13.12
N ASP A 40 7.29 -12.33 13.81
CA ASP A 40 6.19 -12.03 14.73
C ASP A 40 4.99 -11.37 14.03
N ALA A 41 5.09 -11.07 12.72
CA ALA A 41 3.96 -10.56 11.96
C ALA A 41 2.84 -11.62 11.90
N PRO A 42 1.59 -11.25 12.19
CA PRO A 42 0.47 -12.18 12.09
C PRO A 42 0.33 -12.68 10.66
N ALA A 43 -0.12 -13.92 10.51
CA ALA A 43 -0.46 -14.47 9.21
C ALA A 43 -1.52 -13.56 8.55
N PRO A 44 -1.39 -13.26 7.25
CA PRO A 44 -2.42 -12.51 6.55
C PRO A 44 -3.71 -13.32 6.58
N TRP A 45 -4.81 -12.62 6.79
CA TRP A 45 -6.14 -13.17 6.74
C TRP A 45 -6.70 -13.04 5.32
N SER A 46 -7.42 -14.06 4.86
CA SER A 46 -8.20 -14.04 3.61
C SER A 46 -9.60 -14.58 3.92
N PRO A 47 -10.66 -14.09 3.23
CA PRO A 47 -11.99 -14.69 3.30
C PRO A 47 -12.06 -16.11 2.72
N GLY A 48 -11.09 -16.51 1.87
CA GLY A 48 -11.02 -17.83 1.24
C GLY A 48 -9.97 -17.91 0.12
N ASP A 49 -9.65 -19.12 -0.34
CA ASP A 49 -8.62 -19.34 -1.37
C ASP A 49 -9.03 -18.87 -2.77
N ASP A 50 -10.33 -18.68 -3.01
CA ASP A 50 -10.90 -18.21 -4.27
C ASP A 50 -11.05 -16.69 -4.34
N PHE A 51 -10.64 -15.98 -3.29
CA PHE A 51 -10.60 -14.52 -3.25
C PHE A 51 -9.22 -13.99 -3.64
N THR A 52 -9.21 -12.92 -4.42
CA THR A 52 -8.00 -12.15 -4.75
C THR A 52 -8.01 -10.84 -3.96
N GLU A 53 -6.93 -10.54 -3.24
CA GLU A 53 -6.78 -9.25 -2.57
C GLU A 53 -6.57 -8.16 -3.63
N VAL A 54 -7.42 -7.13 -3.61
CA VAL A 54 -7.31 -5.98 -4.50
C VAL A 54 -6.64 -4.79 -3.82
N MET A 55 -6.82 -4.63 -2.51
CA MET A 55 -6.16 -3.60 -1.71
C MET A 55 -6.28 -3.91 -0.22
N GLY A 56 -5.15 -4.04 0.49
CA GLY A 56 -5.01 -4.18 1.95
C GLY A 56 -6.29 -4.36 2.77
N GLY A 57 -6.87 -5.55 2.75
CA GLY A 57 -8.11 -5.89 3.47
C GLY A 57 -9.41 -5.84 2.64
N ALA A 58 -9.31 -5.61 1.33
CA ALA A 58 -10.38 -5.71 0.33
C ALA A 58 -10.09 -6.85 -0.63
N TRP A 59 -11.07 -7.74 -0.80
CA TRP A 59 -10.95 -8.99 -1.51
C TRP A 59 -12.08 -9.12 -2.53
N LEU A 60 -11.81 -9.69 -3.70
CA LEU A 60 -12.81 -9.88 -4.75
C LEU A 60 -12.76 -11.30 -5.29
N ARG A 61 -13.94 -11.85 -5.59
CA ARG A 61 -14.11 -13.14 -6.26
C ARG A 61 -15.22 -13.05 -7.31
N SER A 62 -15.04 -13.75 -8.43
CA SER A 62 -16.15 -14.06 -9.36
C SER A 62 -16.82 -15.38 -8.97
N ASN A 63 -18.16 -15.40 -8.91
CA ASN A 63 -18.92 -16.57 -8.47
C ASN A 63 -19.27 -17.55 -9.62
N GLY A 64 -18.95 -17.21 -10.87
CA GLY A 64 -19.21 -18.06 -12.04
C GLY A 64 -20.66 -18.08 -12.54
N ASP A 65 -21.60 -17.47 -11.82
CA ASP A 65 -23.02 -17.32 -12.17
C ASP A 65 -23.35 -15.94 -12.75
N GLY A 66 -22.33 -15.15 -13.11
CA GLY A 66 -22.47 -13.76 -13.55
C GLY A 66 -22.44 -12.74 -12.41
N THR A 67 -22.31 -13.18 -11.15
CA THR A 67 -22.12 -12.29 -10.00
C THR A 67 -20.66 -12.24 -9.52
N GLN A 68 -20.36 -11.21 -8.75
CA GLN A 68 -19.10 -11.01 -8.03
C GLN A 68 -19.40 -10.80 -6.54
N THR A 69 -18.49 -11.26 -5.70
CA THR A 69 -18.52 -11.04 -4.25
C THR A 69 -17.27 -10.31 -3.82
N ALA A 70 -17.43 -9.18 -3.15
CA ALA A 70 -16.37 -8.47 -2.46
C ALA A 70 -16.47 -8.67 -0.96
N VAL A 71 -15.33 -8.87 -0.29
CA VAL A 71 -15.23 -8.81 1.17
C VAL A 71 -14.29 -7.67 1.54
N VAL A 72 -14.81 -6.68 2.26
CA VAL A 72 -14.07 -5.50 2.66
C VAL A 72 -14.08 -5.36 4.17
N THR A 73 -12.90 -5.35 4.76
CA THR A 73 -12.70 -5.29 6.21
C THR A 73 -12.39 -3.85 6.67
N GLY A 74 -12.71 -3.53 7.92
CA GLY A 74 -12.35 -2.23 8.50
C GLY A 74 -13.11 -1.04 7.89
N VAL A 75 -14.28 -1.28 7.29
CA VAL A 75 -15.11 -0.22 6.70
C VAL A 75 -16.23 0.11 7.67
N GLY A 76 -16.18 1.32 8.24
CA GLY A 76 -17.37 1.91 8.86
C GLY A 76 -18.18 2.66 7.80
N PRO A 77 -19.49 2.44 7.65
CA PRO A 77 -20.29 3.32 6.82
C PRO A 77 -20.16 4.76 7.32
N LYS A 78 -19.74 5.70 6.45
CA LYS A 78 -20.20 7.08 6.67
C LYS A 78 -21.72 7.01 6.53
N GLN A 79 -22.50 7.65 7.40
CA GLN A 79 -23.92 7.80 7.09
C GLN A 79 -24.05 8.54 5.76
N LEU A 80 -25.02 8.15 4.91
CA LEU A 80 -25.26 8.83 3.63
C LEU A 80 -25.33 10.36 3.84
N PRO A 81 -24.67 11.18 2.98
CA PRO A 81 -24.05 10.88 1.69
C PRO A 81 -22.56 10.48 1.78
N ALA A 82 -22.31 9.18 1.83
CA ALA A 82 -21.22 8.53 2.56
C ALA A 82 -19.88 8.35 1.84
N ALA A 83 -19.70 8.73 0.58
CA ALA A 83 -18.37 8.68 0.00
C ALA A 83 -17.52 9.89 0.42
N ASP A 84 -18.12 11.09 0.39
CA ASP A 84 -17.36 12.34 0.48
C ASP A 84 -17.74 13.22 1.69
N GLY A 85 -18.67 12.77 2.55
CA GLY A 85 -19.01 13.48 3.79
C GLY A 85 -19.85 12.62 4.74
N GLY A 86 -19.55 12.69 6.04
CA GLY A 86 -20.29 11.96 7.08
C GLY A 86 -19.39 11.56 8.24
N VAL A 87 -20.01 11.29 9.40
CA VAL A 87 -19.32 10.78 10.58
C VAL A 87 -19.01 9.30 10.37
N TRP A 88 -17.77 8.90 10.60
CA TRP A 88 -17.38 7.50 10.60
C TRP A 88 -18.14 6.74 11.70
N THR A 89 -18.81 5.65 11.33
CA THR A 89 -19.35 4.70 12.31
C THR A 89 -18.28 3.71 12.75
N ASN A 90 -18.65 2.81 13.65
CA ASN A 90 -17.82 1.65 13.98
C ASN A 90 -17.45 0.87 12.72
N GLU A 91 -16.23 0.34 12.72
CA GLU A 91 -15.69 -0.50 11.65
C GLU A 91 -16.42 -1.84 11.59
N GLU A 92 -16.64 -2.32 10.37
CA GLU A 92 -17.32 -3.57 10.08
C GLU A 92 -16.57 -4.35 8.99
N VAL A 93 -16.92 -5.62 8.85
CA VAL A 93 -16.60 -6.43 7.69
C VAL A 93 -17.85 -6.53 6.82
N TRP A 94 -17.71 -6.21 5.55
CA TRP A 94 -18.81 -6.18 4.58
C TRP A 94 -18.58 -7.24 3.52
N THR A 95 -19.55 -8.14 3.36
CA THR A 95 -19.59 -9.09 2.24
C THR A 95 -20.69 -8.63 1.28
N VAL A 96 -20.30 -8.16 0.10
CA VAL A 96 -21.18 -7.54 -0.88
C VAL A 96 -21.21 -8.40 -2.13
N THR A 97 -22.40 -8.79 -2.58
CA THR A 97 -22.59 -9.62 -3.79
C THR A 97 -23.54 -8.93 -4.77
N THR A 98 -23.13 -8.84 -6.04
CA THR A 98 -23.93 -8.23 -7.12
C THR A 98 -23.52 -8.75 -8.50
N ALA A 99 -24.40 -8.61 -9.49
CA ALA A 99 -24.09 -8.81 -10.90
C ALA A 99 -23.51 -7.53 -11.56
N ASP A 100 -23.65 -6.37 -10.92
CA ASP A 100 -23.13 -5.09 -11.42
C ASP A 100 -21.68 -4.86 -10.96
N ALA A 101 -20.73 -5.08 -11.85
CA ALA A 101 -19.31 -4.90 -11.58
C ALA A 101 -18.92 -3.44 -11.23
N ASP A 102 -19.72 -2.45 -11.64
CA ASP A 102 -19.44 -1.03 -11.36
C ASP A 102 -19.52 -0.70 -9.86
N VAL A 103 -20.21 -1.55 -9.07
CA VAL A 103 -20.22 -1.46 -7.60
C VAL A 103 -18.80 -1.63 -7.03
N PHE A 104 -17.91 -2.34 -7.73
CA PHE A 104 -16.56 -2.67 -7.28
C PHE A 104 -15.44 -1.92 -8.01
N ALA A 105 -15.79 -1.01 -8.94
CA ALA A 105 -14.83 -0.33 -9.82
C ALA A 105 -13.73 0.49 -9.12
N TRP A 106 -13.85 0.74 -7.82
CA TRP A 106 -12.90 1.52 -7.02
C TRP A 106 -12.35 0.78 -5.81
N LEU A 107 -12.54 -0.55 -5.72
CA LEU A 107 -12.07 -1.28 -4.54
C LEU A 107 -10.54 -1.31 -4.38
N ASP A 108 -9.81 -1.14 -5.47
CA ASP A 108 -8.34 -1.14 -5.54
C ASP A 108 -7.69 0.18 -5.10
N ASP A 109 -8.44 1.29 -5.09
CA ASP A 109 -7.97 2.62 -4.61
C ASP A 109 -8.74 3.08 -3.36
N LYS A 110 -10.06 2.83 -3.33
CA LYS A 110 -10.99 3.34 -2.31
C LYS A 110 -11.97 2.26 -1.83
N PRO A 111 -11.52 1.27 -1.05
CA PRO A 111 -12.35 0.18 -0.53
C PRO A 111 -13.63 0.64 0.17
N HIS A 112 -13.58 1.77 0.88
CA HIS A 112 -14.74 2.35 1.57
C HIS A 112 -15.90 2.76 0.62
N ARG A 113 -15.65 2.89 -0.69
CA ARG A 113 -16.69 3.15 -1.69
C ARG A 113 -17.64 1.98 -1.90
N VAL A 114 -17.33 0.80 -1.37
CA VAL A 114 -18.28 -0.32 -1.30
C VAL A 114 -19.61 0.07 -0.64
N THR A 115 -19.60 1.09 0.22
CA THR A 115 -20.81 1.66 0.85
C THR A 115 -21.80 2.28 -0.15
N TRP A 116 -21.41 2.56 -1.40
CA TRP A 116 -22.34 2.94 -2.48
C TRP A 116 -23.35 1.85 -2.83
N ALA A 117 -23.10 0.61 -2.42
CA ALA A 117 -24.07 -0.48 -2.50
C ALA A 117 -25.28 -0.28 -1.56
N LEU A 118 -25.16 0.57 -0.52
CA LEU A 118 -26.24 0.78 0.44
C LEU A 118 -27.53 1.25 -0.24
N GLY A 119 -28.62 0.52 0.00
CA GLY A 119 -29.94 0.85 -0.52
C GLY A 119 -30.17 0.46 -1.98
N ARG A 120 -29.17 -0.15 -2.65
CA ARG A 120 -29.37 -0.77 -3.97
C ARG A 120 -30.14 -2.09 -3.82
N ALA A 121 -31.22 -2.23 -4.57
CA ALA A 121 -32.09 -3.41 -4.50
C ALA A 121 -31.50 -4.65 -5.19
N ASP A 122 -30.53 -4.45 -6.07
CA ASP A 122 -29.82 -5.49 -6.84
C ASP A 122 -28.58 -6.04 -6.11
N VAL A 123 -28.28 -5.55 -4.90
CA VAL A 123 -27.08 -5.89 -4.15
C VAL A 123 -27.44 -6.61 -2.84
N THR A 124 -26.77 -7.72 -2.57
CA THR A 124 -26.82 -8.40 -1.26
C THR A 124 -25.66 -7.93 -0.40
N ILE A 125 -25.94 -7.52 0.84
CA ILE A 125 -24.94 -7.04 1.79
C ILE A 125 -25.08 -7.81 3.11
N GLU A 126 -24.03 -8.50 3.51
CA GLU A 126 -23.87 -9.08 4.84
C GLU A 126 -22.83 -8.27 5.63
N ARG A 127 -23.07 -8.06 6.93
CA ARG A 127 -22.25 -7.19 7.79
C ARG A 127 -21.92 -7.90 9.08
N GLU A 128 -20.65 -7.84 9.47
CA GLU A 128 -20.14 -8.40 10.72
C GLU A 128 -19.32 -7.36 11.49
N PRO A 129 -19.26 -7.43 12.83
CA PRO A 129 -18.38 -6.57 13.61
C PRO A 129 -16.92 -6.75 13.23
N TYR A 130 -16.16 -5.65 13.14
CA TYR A 130 -14.71 -5.73 12.93
C TYR A 130 -13.94 -6.03 14.22
N ALA A 131 -14.47 -5.63 15.38
CA ALA A 131 -13.84 -5.89 16.67
C ALA A 131 -13.74 -7.40 16.94
N GLY A 132 -12.51 -7.88 17.19
CA GLY A 132 -12.17 -9.29 17.34
C GLY A 132 -11.96 -10.05 16.03
N HIS A 133 -12.12 -9.41 14.87
CA HIS A 133 -11.92 -10.04 13.58
C HIS A 133 -10.42 -10.31 13.34
N PRO A 134 -10.00 -11.44 12.72
CA PRO A 134 -8.57 -11.73 12.52
C PRO A 134 -7.80 -10.65 11.76
N HIS A 135 -8.48 -9.95 10.83
CA HIS A 135 -7.88 -8.83 10.11
C HIS A 135 -7.60 -7.61 11.01
N GLU A 136 -8.35 -7.41 12.10
CA GLU A 136 -8.07 -6.36 13.09
C GLU A 136 -6.65 -6.52 13.63
N ALA A 137 -6.27 -7.73 14.06
CA ALA A 137 -4.93 -8.00 14.60
C ALA A 137 -3.81 -7.74 13.58
N VAL A 138 -4.06 -8.01 12.30
CA VAL A 138 -3.12 -7.73 11.20
C VAL A 138 -2.97 -6.22 11.00
N SER A 139 -4.09 -5.50 10.89
CA SER A 139 -4.12 -4.04 10.74
C SER A 139 -3.43 -3.35 11.92
N ASP A 140 -3.72 -3.79 13.14
CA ASP A 140 -3.13 -3.30 14.38
C ASP A 140 -1.62 -3.50 14.44
N TYR A 141 -1.14 -4.68 14.05
CA TYR A 141 0.30 -4.98 14.01
C TYR A 141 1.00 -4.00 13.06
N TRP A 142 0.51 -3.86 11.83
CA TRP A 142 1.12 -2.99 10.83
C TRP A 142 0.98 -1.50 11.17
N ASN A 143 -0.13 -1.09 11.77
CA ASN A 143 -0.29 0.28 12.28
C ASN A 143 0.72 0.58 13.40
N ARG A 144 0.88 -0.31 14.38
CA ARG A 144 1.91 -0.15 15.42
C ARG A 144 3.33 -0.15 14.85
N PHE A 145 3.59 -1.02 13.87
CA PHE A 145 4.85 -1.07 13.16
C PHE A 145 5.11 0.27 12.43
N TYR A 146 4.12 0.81 11.73
CA TYR A 146 4.19 2.11 11.07
C TYR A 146 4.41 3.25 12.07
N LEU A 147 3.67 3.33 13.16
CA LEU A 147 3.86 4.39 14.15
C LEU A 147 5.28 4.37 14.76
N ARG A 148 5.88 3.18 14.88
CA ARG A 148 7.24 2.99 15.39
C ARG A 148 8.32 3.30 14.35
N ASN A 149 8.13 2.84 13.11
CA ASN A 149 9.18 2.78 12.09
C ASN A 149 8.96 3.75 10.93
N TRP A 150 7.74 4.28 10.79
CA TRP A 150 7.24 5.22 9.79
C TRP A 150 7.26 4.69 8.35
N PHE A 151 7.08 3.38 8.21
CA PHE A 151 6.83 2.68 6.96
C PHE A 151 6.06 1.38 7.24
N THR A 152 5.39 0.84 6.23
CA THR A 152 4.79 -0.51 6.26
C THR A 152 5.35 -1.30 5.10
N PRO A 153 5.99 -2.46 5.33
CA PRO A 153 6.49 -3.28 4.24
C PRO A 153 5.35 -4.08 3.59
N GLU A 154 5.49 -4.36 2.31
CA GLU A 154 4.54 -5.13 1.51
C GLU A 154 4.95 -6.59 1.45
N ARG A 155 3.96 -7.49 1.42
CA ARG A 155 4.22 -8.92 1.25
C ARG A 155 4.52 -9.22 -0.21
N ARG A 156 5.60 -9.96 -0.44
CA ARG A 156 6.06 -10.40 -1.77
C ARG A 156 5.44 -11.75 -2.13
N THR A 157 5.47 -12.07 -3.41
CA THR A 157 5.07 -13.38 -3.95
C THR A 157 5.89 -14.54 -3.38
N ASP A 158 7.15 -14.31 -3.00
CA ASP A 158 8.02 -15.30 -2.35
C ASP A 158 7.76 -15.48 -0.84
N GLY A 159 6.73 -14.80 -0.32
CA GLY A 159 6.30 -14.84 1.08
C GLY A 159 7.12 -13.98 2.05
N ARG A 160 8.20 -13.33 1.59
CA ARG A 160 8.95 -12.35 2.39
C ARG A 160 8.27 -10.98 2.34
N TYR A 161 8.70 -10.09 3.20
CA TYR A 161 8.28 -8.69 3.17
C TYR A 161 9.34 -7.82 2.50
N GLY A 162 8.92 -6.74 1.84
CA GLY A 162 9.81 -5.78 1.24
C GLY A 162 9.29 -4.34 1.28
N LEU A 163 10.15 -3.39 0.91
CA LEU A 163 9.82 -1.99 0.77
C LEU A 163 10.57 -1.45 -0.45
N THR A 164 9.86 -0.82 -1.38
CA THR A 164 10.50 -0.18 -2.54
C THR A 164 10.49 1.34 -2.32
N LEU A 165 11.68 1.94 -2.34
CA LEU A 165 11.85 3.39 -2.33
C LEU A 165 12.27 3.84 -3.71
N ALA A 166 11.46 4.67 -4.37
CA ALA A 166 11.78 5.23 -5.68
C ALA A 166 12.16 6.72 -5.56
N CYS A 167 13.17 7.14 -6.32
CA CYS A 167 13.43 8.54 -6.61
C CYS A 167 13.61 8.74 -8.12
N ALA A 168 13.13 9.88 -8.63
CA ALA A 168 13.43 10.32 -9.98
C ALA A 168 14.69 11.18 -9.93
N PRO A 169 15.89 10.65 -10.24
CA PRO A 169 17.04 11.53 -10.42
C PRO A 169 16.79 12.42 -11.64
N ASN A 170 17.25 13.67 -11.58
CA ASN A 170 17.50 14.36 -12.83
C ASN A 170 18.69 13.65 -13.50
N ASP A 171 18.70 13.55 -14.83
CA ASP A 171 19.74 12.83 -15.57
C ASP A 171 21.15 13.47 -15.46
N SER A 172 21.30 14.56 -14.68
CA SER A 172 22.57 15.24 -14.40
C SER A 172 23.30 14.73 -13.13
N TRP A 173 22.81 13.66 -12.50
CA TRP A 173 23.41 13.04 -11.33
C TRP A 173 24.71 12.26 -11.64
N PHE A 174 25.84 12.97 -11.75
CA PHE A 174 27.18 12.38 -11.87
C PHE A 174 27.60 11.48 -10.68
N SER A 175 26.91 11.56 -9.54
CA SER A 175 27.15 10.72 -8.35
C SER A 175 26.02 9.74 -8.01
N GLY A 176 24.93 9.74 -8.78
CA GLY A 176 23.84 8.77 -8.71
C GLY A 176 23.07 8.65 -7.36
N PRO A 177 22.10 7.74 -7.29
CA PRO A 177 21.25 7.45 -6.12
C PRO A 177 21.97 6.77 -4.95
N TRP A 178 23.27 6.60 -5.07
CA TRP A 178 24.12 5.89 -4.11
C TRP A 178 24.03 6.41 -2.67
N PRO A 179 23.88 7.73 -2.40
CA PRO A 179 23.71 8.22 -1.04
C PRO A 179 22.37 7.83 -0.41
N LEU A 180 21.28 7.75 -1.20
CA LEU A 180 19.98 7.28 -0.73
C LEU A 180 20.03 5.77 -0.47
N SER A 181 20.64 5.02 -1.37
CA SER A 181 20.88 3.57 -1.20
C SER A 181 21.77 3.26 0.01
N ASP A 182 22.88 3.97 0.23
CA ASP A 182 23.76 3.78 1.40
C ASP A 182 23.05 4.18 2.72
N ALA A 183 22.29 5.28 2.71
CA ALA A 183 21.51 5.72 3.87
C ALA A 183 20.42 4.69 4.25
N SER A 184 19.74 4.11 3.26
CA SER A 184 18.73 3.07 3.47
C SER A 184 19.34 1.73 3.86
N SER A 185 20.50 1.36 3.29
CA SER A 185 21.21 0.10 3.58
C SER A 185 21.64 -0.01 5.05
N ARG A 186 22.10 1.08 5.67
CA ARG A 186 22.53 1.07 7.08
C ARG A 186 21.38 0.85 8.06
N LEU A 187 20.17 1.27 7.72
CA LEU A 187 19.01 1.01 8.56
C LEU A 187 18.58 -0.47 8.45
N LEU A 188 18.63 -1.04 7.26
CA LEU A 188 18.15 -2.41 7.03
C LEU A 188 19.10 -3.49 7.54
N ALA A 189 20.39 -3.18 7.62
CA ALA A 189 21.32 -4.01 8.36
C ALA A 189 20.84 -4.25 9.81
N SER A 190 20.14 -3.28 10.43
CA SER A 190 19.55 -3.45 11.78
C SER A 190 18.32 -4.37 11.81
N PHE A 191 17.71 -4.66 10.66
CA PHE A 191 16.59 -5.58 10.48
C PHE A 191 16.98 -6.85 9.69
N GLY A 192 18.28 -7.12 9.50
CA GLY A 192 18.74 -8.28 8.72
C GLY A 192 18.36 -8.25 7.22
N GLY A 193 17.91 -7.10 6.71
CA GLY A 193 17.47 -6.94 5.33
C GLY A 193 18.61 -6.68 4.34
N ARG A 194 18.34 -6.89 3.05
CA ARG A 194 19.24 -6.54 1.94
C ARG A 194 18.60 -5.46 1.07
N ALA A 195 19.43 -4.59 0.50
CA ALA A 195 19.01 -3.55 -0.44
C ALA A 195 19.53 -3.88 -1.84
N HIS A 196 18.67 -3.74 -2.85
CA HIS A 196 19.01 -3.84 -4.27
C HIS A 196 18.69 -2.51 -4.94
N VAL A 197 19.64 -1.98 -5.71
CA VAL A 197 19.43 -0.74 -6.50
C VAL A 197 19.19 -1.14 -7.95
N ARG A 198 18.10 -0.65 -8.54
CA ARG A 198 17.83 -0.80 -9.97
C ARG A 198 17.41 0.53 -10.59
N THR A 199 17.79 0.72 -11.85
CA THR A 199 17.28 1.81 -12.67
C THR A 199 16.14 1.27 -13.52
N VAL A 200 15.00 1.94 -13.49
CA VAL A 200 13.81 1.59 -14.26
C VAL A 200 13.53 2.72 -15.24
N GLU A 201 13.49 2.40 -16.53
CA GLU A 201 12.99 3.31 -17.55
C GLU A 201 11.47 3.40 -17.40
N VAL A 202 10.94 4.61 -17.29
CA VAL A 202 9.51 4.83 -17.16
C VAL A 202 9.01 5.39 -18.50
N PRO A 203 8.23 4.62 -19.28
CA PRO A 203 7.64 5.11 -20.50
C PRO A 203 6.84 6.40 -20.23
N GLU A 204 7.00 7.41 -21.08
CA GLU A 204 6.33 8.71 -20.96
C GLU A 204 6.69 9.56 -19.73
N ALA A 205 7.71 9.16 -18.95
CA ALA A 205 8.21 9.92 -17.80
C ALA A 205 8.55 11.39 -18.07
N SER A 206 8.95 11.70 -19.30
CA SER A 206 9.23 13.07 -19.75
C SER A 206 8.03 14.02 -19.64
N ASN A 207 6.81 13.49 -19.53
CA ASN A 207 5.58 14.26 -19.34
C ASN A 207 5.27 14.54 -17.87
N TYR A 208 5.97 13.88 -16.94
CA TYR A 208 5.75 13.97 -15.51
C TYR A 208 6.86 14.80 -14.85
N ARG A 209 6.47 15.69 -13.94
CA ARG A 209 7.43 16.44 -13.11
C ARG A 209 7.82 15.60 -11.90
N VAL A 210 9.07 15.69 -11.48
CA VAL A 210 9.56 15.07 -10.23
C VAL A 210 8.73 15.62 -9.08
N PRO A 211 7.95 14.79 -8.34
CA PRO A 211 7.28 15.27 -7.14
C PRO A 211 8.33 15.74 -6.14
N HIS A 212 8.14 16.92 -5.55
CA HIS A 212 9.03 17.44 -4.51
C HIS A 212 9.35 16.34 -3.49
N GLY A 213 10.64 16.04 -3.35
CA GLY A 213 11.24 15.31 -2.24
C GLY A 213 10.47 14.09 -1.73
N VAL A 214 10.86 12.90 -2.21
CA VAL A 214 10.91 11.66 -1.42
C VAL A 214 9.59 10.97 -1.05
N SER A 215 8.46 11.47 -1.52
CA SER A 215 7.16 10.88 -1.17
C SER A 215 6.58 9.98 -2.27
N LEU A 216 7.37 9.02 -2.76
CA LEU A 216 6.87 7.96 -3.66
C LEU A 216 6.90 6.58 -2.97
N MET A 217 6.68 6.55 -1.64
CA MET A 217 6.50 5.32 -0.85
C MET A 217 5.15 4.62 -1.12
N GLN A 218 4.39 5.02 -2.14
CA GLN A 218 3.02 4.53 -2.36
C GLN A 218 2.56 4.42 -3.82
N ARG A 219 3.41 4.69 -4.82
CA ARG A 219 2.93 4.89 -6.20
C ARG A 219 3.36 3.85 -7.26
N LEU A 220 4.00 2.75 -6.86
CA LEU A 220 4.35 1.67 -7.80
C LEU A 220 3.53 0.39 -7.60
N SER A 221 2.54 0.40 -6.70
CA SER A 221 1.51 -0.64 -6.63
C SER A 221 0.44 -0.51 -7.72
N HIS A 222 0.44 0.59 -8.50
CA HIS A 222 -0.47 0.79 -9.64
C HIS A 222 0.27 1.49 -10.80
N LEU A 223 1.08 0.73 -11.52
CA LEU A 223 1.43 0.96 -12.93
C LEU A 223 1.44 -0.40 -13.65
#